data_AF-A0A2E2VKT9-F1
#
_entry.id   AF-A0A2E2VKT9-F1
#
_cell.length_a   1.000
_cell.length_b   1.000
_cell.length_c   1.000
_cell.angle_alpha   90.00
_cell.angle_beta   90.00
_cell.angle_gamma   90.00
#
_symmetry.space_group_name_H-M   'P 1'
#
loop_
_entity.id
_entity.type
_entity.pdbx_description
1 polymer ?
#
loop_
_entity_poly.entity_id
_entity_poly.type
_entity_poly.pdbx_seq_one_letter_code
_entity_poly.pdbx_strand_id
1 'polypeptide(L)'
;MHTAAYRNPDQLKPVGVLIIGSAQSGVQIAEELIEVGRPVYLCTSKVGRSIRQYRGRDVLYWGIVIGNLYQTVADLEYHNMQFAAQGQV
;
A
#
# COMPACT_ATOMS: atom_id res chain seq x y z
N MET A 1 -0.45 16.63 6.88
CA MET A 1 -0.21 15.52 7.83
C MET A 1 0.32 14.34 7.03
N HIS A 2 1.39 13.69 7.49
CA HIS A 2 1.85 12.43 6.91
C HIS A 2 1.10 11.24 7.54
N THR A 3 0.90 10.15 6.81
CA THR A 3 0.18 8.96 7.31
C THR A 3 0.77 8.41 8.60
N ALA A 4 2.08 8.52 8.78
CA ALA A 4 2.79 8.14 10.02
C ALA A 4 2.28 8.84 11.29
N ALA A 5 1.67 10.03 11.18
CA ALA A 5 1.10 10.78 12.29
C ALA A 5 -0.43 10.63 12.42
N TYR A 6 -1.09 10.00 11.43
CA TYR A 6 -2.53 9.76 11.45
C TYR A 6 -2.88 8.58 12.35
N ARG A 7 -3.93 8.74 13.16
CA ARG A 7 -4.42 7.75 14.13
C ARG A 7 -5.92 7.56 14.09
N ASN A 8 -6.70 8.60 13.75
CA ASN A 8 -8.16 8.51 13.60
C ASN A 8 -8.73 9.73 12.83
N PRO A 9 -9.99 9.67 12.37
CA PRO A 9 -10.65 10.74 11.62
C PRO A 9 -10.77 12.08 12.36
N ASP A 10 -10.85 12.08 13.70
CA ASP A 10 -11.07 13.29 14.50
C ASP A 10 -9.85 14.23 14.51
N GLN A 11 -8.67 13.72 14.15
CA GLN A 11 -7.47 14.54 13.96
C GLN A 11 -7.53 15.43 12.72
N LEU A 12 -8.51 15.20 11.82
CA LEU A 12 -8.67 15.97 10.60
C LEU A 12 -9.77 17.01 10.76
N LYS A 13 -9.61 18.16 10.11
CA LYS A 13 -10.66 19.19 10.04
C LYS A 13 -11.93 18.60 9.40
N PRO A 14 -13.14 18.99 9.80
CA PRO A 14 -14.43 18.44 9.34
C PRO A 14 -14.81 18.94 7.92
N VAL A 15 -13.89 18.81 6.99
CA VAL A 15 -14.00 19.19 5.58
C VAL A 15 -13.53 18.03 4.71
N GLY A 16 -13.66 18.16 3.38
CA GLY A 16 -13.15 17.16 2.44
C GLY A 16 -11.64 16.91 2.62
N VAL A 17 -11.22 15.66 2.41
CA VAL A 17 -9.84 15.20 2.62
C VAL A 17 -9.20 14.80 1.29
N LEU A 18 -8.01 15.32 1.02
CA LEU A 18 -7.17 14.89 -0.09
C LEU A 18 -6.12 13.90 0.42
N ILE A 19 -6.12 12.69 -0.13
CA ILE A 19 -5.13 11.64 0.16
C ILE A 19 -4.18 11.52 -1.02
N ILE A 20 -2.89 11.60 -0.74
CA ILE A 20 -1.83 11.49 -1.75
C ILE A 20 -1.18 10.11 -1.63
N GLY A 21 -1.27 9.32 -2.70
CA GLY A 21 -0.74 7.96 -2.77
C GLY A 21 -1.80 6.91 -2.44
N SER A 22 -1.90 5.89 -3.29
CA SER A 22 -2.81 4.74 -3.11
C SER A 22 -2.08 3.44 -2.81
N ALA A 23 -1.02 3.54 -2.00
CA ALA A 23 -0.47 2.38 -1.31
C ALA A 23 -1.43 1.95 -0.18
N GLN A 24 -1.08 0.90 0.57
CA GLN A 24 -1.95 0.31 1.60
C GLN A 24 -2.49 1.34 2.60
N SER A 25 -1.61 2.13 3.22
CA SER A 25 -2.04 3.13 4.21
C SER A 25 -2.97 4.19 3.60
N GLY A 26 -2.72 4.61 2.36
CA GLY A 26 -3.55 5.62 1.70
C GLY A 26 -4.97 5.12 1.43
N VAL A 27 -5.12 3.87 0.97
CA VAL A 27 -6.46 3.31 0.70
C VAL A 27 -7.21 2.95 1.97
N GLN A 28 -6.54 2.47 3.01
CA GLN A 28 -7.17 2.16 4.31
C GLN A 28 -7.71 3.43 4.99
N ILE A 29 -6.93 4.52 5.00
CA ILE A 29 -7.39 5.80 5.54
C ILE A 29 -8.52 6.38 4.65
N ALA A 30 -8.45 6.21 3.34
CA ALA A 30 -9.52 6.64 2.44
C ALA A 30 -10.85 5.95 2.76
N GLU A 31 -10.80 4.63 2.96
CA GLU A 31 -11.95 3.79 3.31
C GLU A 31 -12.56 4.22 4.65
N GLU A 32 -11.75 4.32 5.72
CA GLU A 32 -12.22 4.78 7.03
C GLU A 32 -12.89 6.15 6.97
N LEU A 33 -12.31 7.10 6.23
CA LEU A 33 -12.87 8.44 6.10
C LEU A 33 -14.19 8.44 5.31
N ILE A 34 -14.32 7.59 4.30
CA ILE A 34 -15.59 7.41 3.55
C ILE A 34 -16.65 6.79 4.47
N GLU A 35 -16.29 5.79 5.27
CA GLU A 35 -17.20 5.12 6.22
C GLU A 35 -17.79 6.10 7.25
N VAL A 36 -16.99 7.06 7.74
CA VAL A 36 -17.48 8.13 8.64
C VAL A 36 -18.14 9.30 7.89
N GLY A 37 -18.42 9.14 6.59
CA GLY A 37 -19.20 10.09 5.79
C GLY A 37 -18.43 11.31 5.29
N ARG A 38 -17.09 11.27 5.25
CA ARG A 38 -16.29 12.40 4.75
C ARG A 38 -16.11 12.34 3.24
N PRO A 39 -16.16 13.50 2.54
CA PRO A 39 -15.72 13.58 1.15
C PRO A 39 -14.21 13.29 1.07
N VAL A 40 -13.82 12.31 0.26
CA VAL A 40 -12.42 11.93 0.05
C VAL A 40 -12.03 12.04 -1.42
N TYR A 41 -10.88 12.65 -1.67
CA TYR A 41 -10.25 12.72 -2.98
C TYR A 41 -8.94 11.93 -2.94
N LEU A 42 -8.82 10.89 -3.75
CA LEU A 42 -7.64 10.03 -3.80
C LEU A 42 -6.77 10.41 -5.01
N CYS A 43 -5.60 10.99 -4.74
CA CYS A 43 -4.58 11.32 -5.75
C CYS A 43 -3.62 10.16 -5.96
N THR A 44 -3.60 9.63 -7.19
CA THR A 44 -2.76 8.50 -7.57
C THR A 44 -1.68 8.93 -8.56
N SER A 45 -0.53 8.24 -8.54
CA SER A 45 0.48 8.42 -9.60
C SER A 45 0.12 7.58 -10.83
N LYS A 46 0.92 7.71 -11.90
CA LYS A 46 0.85 6.85 -13.09
C LYS A 46 1.45 5.45 -12.88
N VAL A 47 1.98 5.16 -11.68
CA VAL A 47 2.55 3.84 -11.37
C VAL A 47 1.44 2.80 -11.45
N GLY A 48 1.66 1.76 -12.24
CA GLY A 48 0.71 0.67 -12.42
C GLY A 48 0.40 0.00 -11.08
N ARG A 49 -0.86 -0.37 -10.88
CA ARG A 49 -1.25 -1.21 -9.75
C ARG A 49 -1.02 -2.68 -10.09
N SER A 50 -0.63 -3.46 -9.09
CA SER A 50 -0.64 -4.91 -9.22
C SER A 50 -2.06 -5.38 -9.57
N ILE A 51 -2.17 -6.18 -10.62
CA ILE A 51 -3.46 -6.73 -11.04
C ILE A 51 -3.95 -7.69 -9.96
N ARG A 52 -5.25 -7.66 -9.65
CA ARG A 52 -5.83 -8.55 -8.62
C ARG A 52 -5.70 -10.03 -9.03
N GLN A 53 -5.95 -10.32 -10.30
CA GLN A 53 -5.94 -11.66 -10.87
C GLN A 53 -5.10 -11.71 -12.14
N TYR A 54 -4.36 -12.80 -12.30
CA TYR A 54 -3.57 -13.13 -13.48
C TYR A 54 -3.76 -14.60 -13.81
N ARG A 55 -4.11 -14.92 -15.07
CA ARG A 55 -4.32 -16.30 -15.57
C ARG A 55 -5.21 -17.16 -14.65
N GLY A 56 -6.33 -16.61 -14.18
CA GLY A 56 -7.32 -17.31 -13.35
C GLY A 56 -6.93 -17.52 -11.88
N ARG A 57 -5.83 -16.92 -11.41
CA ARG A 57 -5.40 -16.97 -10.01
C ARG A 57 -5.08 -15.58 -9.47
N ASP A 58 -5.10 -15.46 -8.16
CA ASP A 58 -4.64 -14.29 -7.41
C ASP A 58 -3.18 -13.95 -7.74
N VAL A 59 -2.80 -12.68 -7.83
CA VAL A 59 -1.38 -12.30 -8.02
C VAL A 59 -0.50 -12.80 -6.87
N LEU A 60 -1.02 -12.87 -5.65
CA LEU A 60 -0.30 -13.43 -4.50
C LEU A 60 -0.08 -14.94 -4.63
N TYR A 61 -1.01 -15.68 -5.26
CA TYR A 61 -0.81 -17.11 -5.55
C TYR A 61 0.44 -17.32 -6.41
N TRP A 62 0.63 -16.49 -7.43
CA TRP A 62 1.83 -16.59 -8.28
C TRP A 62 3.09 -16.26 -7.49
N GLY A 63 3.06 -15.22 -6.63
CA GLY A 63 4.16 -14.87 -5.74
C GLY A 63 4.56 -16.00 -4.79
N ILE A 64 3.59 -16.80 -4.33
CA ILE A 64 3.83 -18.02 -3.55
C ILE A 64 4.50 -19.09 -4.42
N VAL A 65 3.92 -19.41 -5.59
CA VAL A 65 4.38 -20.51 -6.45
C VAL A 65 5.79 -20.30 -6.97
N ILE A 66 6.18 -19.06 -7.28
CA ILE A 66 7.54 -18.74 -7.78
C ILE A 66 8.56 -18.58 -6.65
N GLY A 67 8.15 -18.65 -5.38
CA GLY A 67 9.05 -18.55 -4.24
C GLY A 67 9.23 -17.14 -3.67
N ASN A 68 8.76 -16.08 -4.36
CA ASN A 68 9.03 -14.70 -3.96
C ASN A 68 8.49 -14.36 -2.55
N LEU A 69 7.35 -14.90 -2.15
CA LEU A 69 6.81 -14.65 -0.79
C LEU A 69 7.50 -15.47 0.31
N TYR A 70 8.49 -16.30 -0.03
CA TYR A 70 9.27 -17.10 0.91
C TYR A 70 10.72 -16.63 1.04
N GLN A 71 11.13 -15.61 0.27
CA GLN A 71 12.47 -15.05 0.37
C GLN A 71 12.68 -14.40 1.74
N THR A 72 13.81 -14.72 2.35
CA THR A 72 14.26 -14.16 3.62
C THR A 72 15.46 -13.25 3.38
N VAL A 73 15.87 -12.53 4.43
CA VAL A 73 17.09 -11.71 4.40
C VAL A 73 18.35 -12.55 4.09
N ALA A 74 18.33 -13.85 4.38
CA ALA A 74 19.44 -14.75 4.08
C ALA A 74 19.55 -15.08 2.58
N ASP A 75 18.46 -14.91 1.81
CA ASP A 75 18.39 -15.22 0.38
C ASP A 75 18.79 -14.03 -0.50
N LEU A 76 19.15 -12.89 0.09
CA LEU A 76 19.55 -11.68 -0.63
C LEU A 76 20.91 -11.86 -1.29
N GLU A 77 21.03 -11.44 -2.56
CA GLU A 77 22.31 -11.46 -3.30
C GLU A 77 23.37 -10.57 -2.63
N TYR A 78 22.96 -9.41 -2.10
CA TYR A 78 23.83 -8.53 -1.31
C TYR A 78 23.18 -8.14 0.01
N HIS A 79 23.93 -8.25 1.10
CA HIS A 79 23.45 -7.99 2.46
C HIS A 79 22.95 -6.55 2.68
N ASN A 80 23.46 -5.58 1.91
CA ASN A 80 23.02 -4.19 2.01
C ASN A 80 21.62 -3.94 1.40
N MET A 81 21.08 -4.88 0.60
CA MET A 81 19.74 -4.75 0.02
C MET A 81 18.62 -4.72 1.07
N GLN A 82 18.86 -5.27 2.26
CA GLN A 82 17.86 -5.27 3.36
C GLN A 82 17.44 -3.85 3.80
N PHE A 83 18.23 -2.82 3.46
CA PHE A 83 17.95 -1.41 3.77
C PHE A 83 17.48 -0.62 2.55
N ALA A 84 17.30 -1.26 1.40
CA ALA A 84 16.81 -0.59 0.19
C ALA A 84 15.36 -0.14 0.40
N ALA A 85 15.01 1.02 -0.20
CA ALA A 85 13.68 1.62 -0.07
C ALA A 85 12.54 0.82 -0.74
N GLN A 86 12.84 -0.34 -1.35
CA GLN A 86 11.90 -1.18 -2.06
C GLN A 86 12.01 -2.62 -1.55
N GLY A 87 11.02 -3.05 -0.77
CA GLY A 87 10.97 -4.37 -0.12
C GLY A 87 10.29 -5.46 -0.95
N GLN A 88 10.38 -5.41 -2.28
CA GLN A 88 10.18 -6.62 -3.08
C GLN A 88 11.55 -7.15 -3.42
N VAL A 89 12.16 -7.78 -2.43
CA VAL A 89 13.24 -8.73 -2.69
C VAL A 89 12.66 -10.11 -2.81
#